data_AF-A0A7V9SRB6-F1
#
_entry.id   AF-A0A7V9SRB6-F1
#
_cell.length_a   1.000
_cell.length_b   1.000
_cell.length_c   1.000
_cell.angle_alpha   90.00
_cell.angle_beta   90.00
_cell.angle_gamma   90.00
#
_symmetry.space_group_name_H-M   'P 1'
#
loop_
_entity.id
_entity.type
_entity.pdbx_description
1 polymer ?
#
loop_
_entity_poly.entity_id
_entity_poly.type
_entity_poly.pdbx_seq_one_letter_code
_entity_poly.pdbx_strand_id
1 'polypeptide(L)'
;MIFKFKILFVFLSFSAYAIGQKPFKQELWWSAWHPVAALKVKKIHKKAMILFKNDDNKLLLDNYTNGGKLDAFRHVFFMAAFSQKINIKKLRKLGIAHEKGNYHQFLKQTKENDEAPDSLSNVMDLTNNELGFKIGSENKKKTLEELKQEVIKEIKEGKAVIMKRQQNGKYVDCNNKIIDAGIYKGKWFVPKCLVSSK
;
A
#
# COMPACT_ATOMS: atom_id res chain seq x y z
N MET A 1 27.45 40.53 -12.66
CA MET A 1 26.60 40.30 -11.48
C MET A 1 25.93 38.93 -11.64
N ILE A 2 26.60 37.85 -11.17
CA ILE A 2 26.12 36.47 -11.35
C ILE A 2 25.39 36.07 -10.07
N PHE A 3 24.06 35.93 -10.15
CA PHE A 3 23.25 35.39 -9.07
C PHE A 3 23.64 33.93 -8.82
N LYS A 4 24.47 33.68 -7.80
CA LYS A 4 24.72 32.35 -7.26
C LYS A 4 23.45 31.86 -6.57
N PHE A 5 22.63 31.10 -7.30
CA PHE A 5 21.54 30.32 -6.72
C PHE A 5 22.19 29.22 -5.86
N LYS A 6 22.38 29.50 -4.56
CA LYS A 6 22.68 28.46 -3.58
C LYS A 6 21.43 27.60 -3.47
N ILE A 7 21.38 26.50 -4.24
CA ILE A 7 20.44 25.42 -3.99
C ILE A 7 20.80 24.87 -2.62
N LEU A 8 20.09 25.34 -1.61
CA LEU A 8 20.12 24.79 -0.27
C LEU A 8 19.58 23.37 -0.39
N PHE A 9 20.48 22.39 -0.51
CA PHE A 9 20.18 20.99 -0.25
C PHE A 9 19.82 20.89 1.24
N VAL A 10 18.60 21.30 1.57
CA VAL A 10 17.96 20.85 2.80
C VAL A 10 17.91 19.34 2.62
N PHE A 11 18.77 18.63 3.35
CA PHE A 11 18.61 17.22 3.63
C PHE A 11 17.28 17.08 4.38
N LEU A 12 16.19 17.13 3.63
CA LEU A 12 14.89 16.68 4.05
C LEU A 12 15.10 15.19 4.31
N SER A 13 15.30 14.85 5.58
CA SER A 13 15.10 13.52 6.12
C SER A 13 13.62 13.16 5.89
N PHE A 14 13.33 12.77 4.64
CA PHE A 14 11.98 12.68 4.11
C PHE A 14 11.51 11.24 3.95
N SER A 15 10.47 10.96 4.74
CA SER A 15 9.45 9.92 4.68
C SER A 15 9.86 8.45 4.70
N ALA A 16 10.24 7.97 5.88
CA ALA A 16 10.23 6.54 6.24
C ALA A 16 8.87 6.04 6.77
N TYR A 17 7.76 6.68 6.39
CA TYR A 17 6.47 6.45 7.05
C TYR A 17 5.33 6.66 6.08
N ALA A 18 5.33 6.00 4.92
CA ALA A 18 4.08 5.79 4.19
C ALA A 18 3.55 4.35 4.41
N ILE A 19 4.44 3.40 4.73
CA ILE A 19 4.14 1.94 4.71
C ILE A 19 4.87 1.19 5.85
N GLY A 20 5.45 1.90 6.84
CA GLY A 20 6.12 1.25 7.99
C GLY A 20 7.50 0.63 7.70
N GLN A 21 8.08 0.87 6.52
CA GLN A 21 9.40 0.38 6.11
C GLN A 21 10.35 1.50 5.68
N LYS A 22 11.65 1.20 5.63
CA LYS A 22 12.69 2.11 5.13
C LYS A 22 12.43 2.41 3.65
N PRO A 23 12.36 3.68 3.23
CA PRO A 23 11.98 4.02 1.87
C PRO A 23 13.06 3.57 0.88
N PHE A 24 12.63 3.03 -0.25
CA PHE A 24 13.53 2.63 -1.31
C PHE A 24 14.03 3.85 -2.10
N LYS A 25 15.11 3.66 -2.87
CA LYS A 25 15.70 4.69 -3.73
C LYS A 25 14.64 5.36 -4.63
N GLN A 26 13.69 4.59 -5.12
CA GLN A 26 12.59 5.02 -5.99
C GLN A 26 11.65 5.99 -5.28
N GLU A 27 11.26 5.70 -4.04
CA GLU A 27 10.41 6.56 -3.22
C GLU A 27 11.15 7.83 -2.76
N LEU A 28 12.48 7.73 -2.53
CA LEU A 28 13.33 8.88 -2.26
C LEU A 28 13.39 9.82 -3.46
N TRP A 29 13.58 9.28 -4.67
CA TRP A 29 13.51 10.07 -5.91
C TRP A 29 12.15 10.72 -6.08
N TRP A 30 11.06 9.97 -5.89
CA TRP A 30 9.72 10.54 -5.94
C TRP A 30 9.55 11.71 -4.97
N SER A 31 10.04 11.55 -3.74
CA SER A 31 9.97 12.59 -2.69
C SER A 31 10.76 13.84 -3.05
N ALA A 32 11.96 13.67 -3.63
CA ALA A 32 12.79 14.78 -4.11
C ALA A 32 12.11 15.57 -5.24
N TRP A 33 11.43 14.89 -6.16
CA TRP A 33 10.67 15.52 -7.24
C TRP A 33 9.30 16.09 -6.80
N HIS A 34 8.78 15.65 -5.65
CA HIS A 34 7.46 16.04 -5.14
C HIS A 34 7.44 16.42 -3.65
N PRO A 35 8.27 17.37 -3.20
CA PRO A 35 8.50 17.63 -1.77
C PRO A 35 7.25 18.05 -1.00
N VAL A 36 6.40 18.91 -1.59
CA VAL A 36 5.14 19.33 -0.97
C VAL A 36 4.14 18.17 -0.83
N ALA A 37 4.09 17.28 -1.84
CA ALA A 37 3.22 16.10 -1.77
C ALA A 37 3.73 15.13 -0.71
N ALA A 38 5.05 14.92 -0.65
CA ALA A 38 5.69 14.08 0.35
C ALA A 38 5.39 14.59 1.77
N LEU A 39 5.51 15.91 2.01
CA LEU A 39 5.12 16.56 3.28
C LEU A 39 3.69 16.24 3.71
N LYS A 40 2.75 16.30 2.76
CA LYS A 40 1.35 15.94 3.02
C LYS A 40 1.19 14.45 3.32
N VAL A 41 1.82 13.56 2.55
CA VAL A 41 1.81 12.10 2.79
C VAL A 41 2.27 11.81 4.23
N LYS A 42 3.44 12.34 4.64
CA LYS A 42 3.99 12.14 5.99
C LYS A 42 3.01 12.60 7.08
N LYS A 43 2.41 13.79 6.92
CA LYS A 43 1.46 14.35 7.89
C LYS A 43 0.18 13.53 7.98
N ILE A 44 -0.39 13.13 6.85
CA ILE A 44 -1.64 12.36 6.79
C ILE A 44 -1.41 10.94 7.31
N HIS A 45 -0.32 10.29 6.92
CA HIS A 45 0.04 8.96 7.37
C HIS A 45 0.13 8.87 8.89
N LYS A 46 0.79 9.83 9.56
CA LYS A 46 0.88 9.82 11.03
C LYS A 46 -0.50 9.77 11.69
N LYS A 47 -1.50 10.45 11.12
CA LYS A 47 -2.88 10.44 11.63
C LYS A 47 -3.62 9.16 11.25
N ALA A 48 -3.53 8.73 10.00
CA ALA A 48 -4.17 7.52 9.50
C ALA A 48 -3.64 6.26 10.19
N MET A 49 -2.35 6.19 10.51
CA MET A 49 -1.72 5.07 11.23
C MET A 49 -2.33 4.83 12.61
N ILE A 50 -2.77 5.88 13.31
CA ILE A 50 -3.42 5.72 14.62
C ILE A 50 -4.72 4.94 14.45
N LEU A 51 -5.51 5.29 13.41
CA LEU A 51 -6.78 4.61 13.13
C LEU A 51 -6.59 3.22 12.56
N PHE A 52 -5.57 3.01 11.71
CA PHE A 52 -5.23 1.70 11.16
C PHE A 52 -4.77 0.72 12.25
N LYS A 53 -3.98 1.18 13.22
CA LYS A 53 -3.48 0.36 14.33
C LYS A 53 -4.54 0.00 15.37
N ASN A 54 -5.76 0.52 15.27
CA ASN A 54 -6.85 0.06 16.13
C ASN A 54 -7.13 -1.43 15.83
N ASP A 55 -7.05 -2.28 16.86
CA ASP A 55 -7.29 -3.72 16.77
C ASP A 55 -8.73 -4.08 16.35
N ASP A 56 -9.70 -3.17 16.51
CA ASP A 56 -11.05 -3.35 15.99
C ASP A 56 -11.07 -3.63 14.48
N ASN A 57 -10.11 -3.07 13.73
CA ASN A 57 -10.02 -3.32 12.28
C ASN A 57 -9.76 -4.80 11.97
N LYS A 58 -8.99 -5.48 12.82
CA LYS A 58 -8.72 -6.92 12.68
C LYS A 58 -9.97 -7.75 12.91
N LEU A 59 -10.77 -7.36 13.91
CA LEU A 59 -12.06 -7.98 14.21
C LEU A 59 -13.07 -7.76 13.08
N LEU A 60 -13.05 -6.58 12.45
CA LEU A 60 -14.00 -6.21 11.40
C LEU A 60 -13.68 -6.78 10.01
N LEU A 61 -12.44 -7.20 9.77
CA LEU A 61 -11.93 -7.59 8.45
C LEU A 61 -11.35 -9.02 8.48
N ASP A 62 -10.06 -9.13 8.80
CA ASP A 62 -9.35 -10.36 9.10
C ASP A 62 -8.01 -10.04 9.80
N ASN A 63 -7.26 -11.08 10.13
CA ASN A 63 -5.95 -10.97 10.80
C ASN A 63 -4.76 -11.03 9.82
N TYR A 64 -4.99 -10.97 8.51
CA TYR A 64 -3.94 -11.18 7.51
C TYR A 64 -3.28 -9.86 7.16
N THR A 65 -2.06 -9.66 7.66
CA THR A 65 -1.25 -8.46 7.40
C THR A 65 -0.78 -8.33 5.95
N ASN A 66 -0.77 -9.43 5.21
CA ASN A 66 -0.44 -9.51 3.79
C ASN A 66 -1.53 -10.30 3.05
N GLY A 67 -1.95 -9.83 1.88
CA GLY A 67 -2.86 -10.54 0.98
C GLY A 67 -4.31 -10.68 1.44
N GLY A 68 -4.70 -10.18 2.62
CA GLY A 68 -6.06 -10.29 3.15
C GLY A 68 -6.85 -8.98 3.12
N LYS A 69 -8.03 -8.99 3.75
CA LYS A 69 -8.91 -7.82 3.89
C LYS A 69 -8.26 -6.72 4.73
N LEU A 70 -7.49 -7.06 5.77
CA LEU A 70 -6.75 -6.07 6.56
C LEU A 70 -5.63 -5.40 5.75
N ASP A 71 -4.96 -6.16 4.89
CA ASP A 71 -3.97 -5.64 3.97
C ASP A 71 -4.63 -4.73 2.91
N ALA A 72 -5.66 -5.21 2.23
CA ALA A 72 -6.45 -4.39 1.31
C ALA A 72 -6.94 -3.09 1.97
N PHE A 73 -7.42 -3.16 3.21
CA PHE A 73 -7.78 -1.99 4.01
C PHE A 73 -6.64 -1.01 4.19
N ARG A 74 -5.42 -1.47 4.49
CA ARG A 74 -4.24 -0.60 4.55
C ARG A 74 -4.04 0.15 3.23
N HIS A 75 -4.03 -0.53 2.10
CA HIS A 75 -3.82 0.11 0.80
C HIS A 75 -4.94 1.10 0.45
N VAL A 76 -6.19 0.66 0.54
CA VAL A 76 -7.36 1.48 0.20
C VAL A 76 -7.48 2.69 1.13
N PHE A 77 -7.35 2.51 2.44
CA PHE A 77 -7.54 3.58 3.43
C PHE A 77 -6.46 4.67 3.33
N PHE A 78 -5.19 4.29 3.20
CA PHE A 78 -4.12 5.27 3.08
C PHE A 78 -4.21 6.05 1.77
N MET A 79 -4.50 5.38 0.65
CA MET A 79 -4.68 6.06 -0.63
C MET A 79 -5.93 6.95 -0.66
N ALA A 80 -7.01 6.55 0.03
CA ALA A 80 -8.17 7.41 0.23
C ALA A 80 -7.79 8.67 1.04
N ALA A 81 -7.12 8.50 2.18
CA ALA A 81 -6.70 9.62 3.02
C ALA A 81 -5.74 10.58 2.28
N PHE A 82 -4.82 10.06 1.48
CA PHE A 82 -3.90 10.87 0.69
C PHE A 82 -4.60 11.63 -0.44
N SER A 83 -5.49 10.95 -1.18
CA SER A 83 -6.16 11.53 -2.35
C SER A 83 -7.18 12.62 -2.00
N GLN A 84 -7.62 12.72 -0.75
CA GLN A 84 -8.39 13.89 -0.27
C GLN A 84 -7.64 15.21 -0.44
N LYS A 85 -6.29 15.21 -0.36
CA LYS A 85 -5.45 16.44 -0.27
C LYS A 85 -4.29 16.49 -1.27
N ILE A 86 -4.05 15.42 -2.02
CA ILE A 86 -2.91 15.25 -2.93
C ILE A 86 -3.43 14.78 -4.29
N ASN A 87 -2.84 15.31 -5.37
CA ASN A 87 -3.21 14.93 -6.72
C ASN A 87 -2.94 13.43 -6.98
N ILE A 88 -3.96 12.72 -7.46
CA ILE A 88 -3.91 11.27 -7.71
C ILE A 88 -2.77 10.87 -8.66
N LYS A 89 -2.45 11.68 -9.69
CA LYS A 89 -1.34 11.36 -10.61
C LYS A 89 0.00 11.26 -9.87
N LYS A 90 0.20 12.07 -8.81
CA LYS A 90 1.40 11.98 -7.97
C LYS A 90 1.37 10.73 -7.09
N LEU A 91 0.21 10.41 -6.52
CA LEU A 91 0.04 9.22 -5.68
C LEU A 91 0.19 7.91 -6.46
N ARG A 92 -0.33 7.84 -7.69
CA ARG A 92 -0.07 6.71 -8.61
C ARG A 92 1.41 6.49 -8.84
N LYS A 93 2.17 7.57 -9.10
CA LYS A 93 3.63 7.49 -9.23
C LYS A 93 4.31 7.04 -7.94
N LEU A 94 3.78 7.40 -6.77
CA LEU A 94 4.28 6.94 -5.48
C LEU A 94 4.05 5.44 -5.31
N GLY A 95 2.83 4.95 -5.57
CA GLY A 95 2.52 3.51 -5.53
C GLY A 95 3.42 2.70 -6.47
N ILE A 96 3.57 3.14 -7.72
CA ILE A 96 4.49 2.49 -8.68
C ILE A 96 5.95 2.53 -8.18
N ALA A 97 6.38 3.62 -7.55
CA ALA A 97 7.72 3.71 -6.98
C ALA A 97 7.93 2.73 -5.82
N HIS A 98 6.90 2.55 -4.98
CA HIS A 98 6.89 1.57 -3.89
C HIS A 98 7.00 0.14 -4.42
N GLU A 99 6.14 -0.25 -5.38
CA GLU A 99 6.17 -1.60 -5.96
C GLU A 99 7.49 -1.93 -6.67
N LYS A 100 8.14 -0.93 -7.28
CA LYS A 100 9.50 -1.09 -7.81
C LYS A 100 10.52 -1.34 -6.70
N GLY A 101 10.36 -0.69 -5.56
CA GLY A 101 11.13 -0.95 -4.35
C GLY A 101 11.00 -2.42 -3.90
N ASN A 102 9.77 -2.93 -3.84
CA ASN A 102 9.46 -4.32 -3.48
C ASN A 102 10.14 -5.32 -4.44
N TYR A 103 10.13 -5.04 -5.75
CA TYR A 103 10.87 -5.86 -6.71
C TYR A 103 12.39 -5.86 -6.45
N HIS A 104 12.98 -4.71 -6.11
CA HIS A 104 14.40 -4.66 -5.73
C HIS A 104 14.69 -5.36 -4.41
N GLN A 105 13.73 -5.39 -3.48
CA GLN A 105 13.82 -6.15 -2.23
C GLN A 105 13.83 -7.65 -2.50
N PHE A 106 12.93 -8.11 -3.38
CA PHE A 106 12.90 -9.48 -3.88
C PHE A 106 14.25 -9.88 -4.49
N LEU A 107 14.84 -9.05 -5.37
CA LEU A 107 16.15 -9.32 -5.97
C LEU A 107 17.28 -9.41 -4.94
N LYS A 108 17.14 -8.74 -3.79
CA LYS A 108 18.08 -8.78 -2.67
C LYS A 108 17.77 -9.88 -1.66
N GLN A 109 16.74 -10.69 -1.90
CA GLN A 109 16.25 -11.74 -1.00
C GLN A 109 15.90 -11.24 0.41
N THR A 110 15.51 -9.98 0.54
CA THR A 110 15.00 -9.41 1.79
C THR A 110 13.48 -9.50 1.84
N LYS A 111 12.90 -9.57 3.04
CA LYS A 111 11.46 -9.76 3.26
C LYS A 111 10.73 -8.45 3.54
N GLU A 112 9.50 -8.34 3.07
CA GLU A 112 8.54 -7.30 3.38
C GLU A 112 7.53 -7.82 4.42
N ASN A 113 7.42 -7.20 5.60
CA ASN A 113 6.43 -7.60 6.62
C ASN A 113 6.36 -9.14 6.82
N ASP A 114 7.54 -9.77 6.93
CA ASP A 114 7.77 -11.21 7.10
C ASP A 114 7.44 -12.14 5.91
N GLU A 115 6.91 -11.62 4.80
CA GLU A 115 6.68 -12.35 3.54
C GLU A 115 7.62 -11.84 2.42
N ALA A 116 8.00 -12.69 1.47
CA ALA A 116 8.73 -12.23 0.30
C ALA A 116 7.74 -11.57 -0.67
N PRO A 117 8.02 -10.35 -1.17
CA PRO A 117 7.15 -9.73 -2.17
C PRO A 117 7.15 -10.58 -3.44
N ASP A 118 5.99 -10.60 -4.11
CA ASP A 118 5.80 -11.30 -5.39
C ASP A 118 5.00 -10.44 -6.36
N SER A 119 5.08 -10.80 -7.63
CA SER A 119 4.46 -10.05 -8.72
C SER A 119 2.95 -9.82 -8.56
N LEU A 120 2.23 -10.79 -7.99
CA LEU A 120 0.79 -10.69 -7.86
C LEU A 120 0.40 -9.83 -6.67
N SER A 121 1.19 -9.82 -5.59
CA SER A 121 1.03 -8.88 -4.48
C SER A 121 1.12 -7.43 -4.97
N ASN A 122 2.09 -7.10 -5.83
CA ASN A 122 2.17 -5.76 -6.43
C ASN A 122 0.91 -5.40 -7.25
N VAL A 123 0.32 -6.37 -7.95
CA VAL A 123 -0.93 -6.15 -8.71
C VAL A 123 -2.10 -5.90 -7.77
N MET A 124 -2.21 -6.66 -6.68
CA MET A 124 -3.23 -6.46 -5.64
C MET A 124 -3.13 -5.06 -5.03
N ASP A 125 -1.93 -4.67 -4.63
CA ASP A 125 -1.68 -3.39 -3.94
C ASP A 125 -1.98 -2.20 -4.85
N LEU A 126 -1.53 -2.24 -6.11
CA LEU A 126 -1.86 -1.20 -7.09
C LEU A 126 -3.36 -1.15 -7.40
N THR A 127 -4.04 -2.29 -7.48
CA THR A 127 -5.48 -2.35 -7.71
C THR A 127 -6.26 -1.74 -6.53
N ASN A 128 -5.88 -2.10 -5.31
CA ASN A 128 -6.47 -1.55 -4.09
C ASN A 128 -6.15 -0.05 -3.92
N ASN A 129 -4.96 0.40 -4.35
CA ASN A 129 -4.62 1.82 -4.35
C ASN A 129 -5.58 2.63 -5.25
N GLU A 130 -5.95 2.10 -6.42
CA GLU A 130 -6.91 2.76 -7.31
C GLU A 130 -8.31 2.90 -6.68
N LEU A 131 -8.79 1.86 -5.98
CA LEU A 131 -10.02 1.95 -5.20
C LEU A 131 -9.91 3.05 -4.13
N GLY A 132 -8.78 3.13 -3.43
CA GLY A 132 -8.52 4.19 -2.45
C GLY A 132 -8.55 5.59 -3.08
N PHE A 133 -7.93 5.77 -4.25
CA PHE A 133 -7.96 7.06 -4.97
C PHE A 133 -9.38 7.48 -5.32
N LYS A 134 -10.20 6.54 -5.81
CA LYS A 134 -11.61 6.81 -6.11
C LYS A 134 -12.33 7.30 -4.86
N ILE A 135 -12.32 6.49 -3.79
CA ILE A 135 -13.01 6.79 -2.52
C ILE A 135 -12.57 8.15 -1.98
N GLY A 136 -11.27 8.43 -1.87
CA GLY A 136 -10.80 9.69 -1.29
C GLY A 136 -11.09 10.91 -2.16
N SER A 137 -11.14 10.76 -3.49
CA SER A 137 -11.49 11.85 -4.40
C SER A 137 -12.97 12.24 -4.37
N GLU A 138 -13.85 11.26 -4.12
CA GLU A 138 -15.29 11.45 -3.95
C GLU A 138 -15.61 11.98 -2.54
N ASN A 139 -14.74 11.73 -1.56
CA ASN A 139 -14.98 12.02 -0.14
C ASN A 139 -14.02 13.08 0.44
N LYS A 140 -13.72 14.17 -0.28
CA LYS A 140 -12.69 15.18 0.11
C LYS A 140 -12.90 15.88 1.47
N LYS A 141 -14.14 15.89 1.97
CA LYS A 141 -14.56 16.59 3.19
C LYS A 141 -14.74 15.67 4.41
N LYS A 142 -14.86 14.35 4.20
CA LYS A 142 -14.99 13.38 5.30
C LYS A 142 -13.77 13.43 6.21
N THR A 143 -14.00 13.25 7.51
CA THR A 143 -12.96 12.99 8.49
C THR A 143 -12.28 11.64 8.19
N LEU A 144 -11.10 11.39 8.77
CA LEU A 144 -10.43 10.11 8.60
C LEU A 144 -11.22 8.94 9.20
N GLU A 145 -12.02 9.18 10.24
CA GLU A 145 -12.86 8.15 10.85
C GLU A 145 -14.04 7.79 9.95
N GLU A 146 -14.74 8.78 9.40
CA GLU A 146 -15.80 8.52 8.40
C GLU A 146 -15.24 7.86 7.14
N LEU A 147 -14.04 8.27 6.70
CA LEU A 147 -13.37 7.66 5.56
C LEU A 147 -12.98 6.20 5.85
N LYS A 148 -12.54 5.90 7.08
CA LYS A 148 -12.26 4.53 7.52
C LYS A 148 -13.50 3.65 7.39
N GLN A 149 -14.65 4.12 7.89
CA GLN A 149 -15.89 3.35 7.83
C GLN A 149 -16.35 3.13 6.38
N GLU A 150 -16.21 4.14 5.50
CA GLU A 150 -16.49 3.97 4.08
C GLU A 150 -15.62 2.89 3.44
N VAL A 151 -14.31 2.89 3.73
CA VAL A 151 -13.39 1.89 3.19
C VAL A 151 -13.72 0.48 3.69
N ILE A 152 -14.03 0.33 4.98
CA ILE A 152 -14.43 -0.97 5.56
C ILE A 152 -15.70 -1.48 4.86
N LYS A 153 -16.68 -0.61 4.62
CA LYS A 153 -17.91 -0.94 3.91
C LYS A 153 -17.61 -1.43 2.47
N GLU A 154 -16.82 -0.69 1.71
CA GLU A 154 -16.48 -1.04 0.33
C GLU A 154 -15.74 -2.39 0.24
N ILE A 155 -14.86 -2.69 1.22
CA ILE A 155 -14.18 -3.99 1.32
C ILE A 155 -15.17 -5.11 1.65
N LYS A 156 -16.11 -4.89 2.57
CA LYS A 156 -17.17 -5.88 2.90
C LYS A 156 -18.12 -6.13 1.73
N GLU A 157 -18.32 -5.14 0.87
CA GLU A 157 -19.10 -5.28 -0.37
C GLU A 157 -18.35 -6.02 -1.49
N GLY A 158 -17.07 -6.36 -1.28
CA GLY A 158 -16.28 -7.11 -2.26
C GLY A 158 -15.58 -6.26 -3.31
N LYS A 159 -15.51 -4.94 -3.13
CA LYS A 159 -14.94 -4.04 -4.14
C LYS A 159 -13.41 -4.00 -4.12
N ALA A 160 -12.78 -4.44 -3.04
CA ALA A 160 -11.34 -4.63 -2.98
C ALA A 160 -10.93 -6.01 -3.52
N VAL A 161 -9.65 -6.17 -3.79
CA VAL A 161 -9.06 -7.42 -4.25
C VAL A 161 -8.13 -7.97 -3.17
N ILE A 162 -8.21 -9.28 -2.92
CA ILE A 162 -7.40 -9.99 -1.94
C ILE A 162 -6.81 -11.26 -2.55
N MET A 163 -5.81 -11.83 -1.90
CA MET A 163 -5.27 -13.14 -2.24
C MET A 163 -6.21 -14.25 -1.78
N LYS A 164 -6.48 -15.17 -2.69
CA LYS A 164 -7.28 -16.37 -2.41
C LYS A 164 -6.54 -17.28 -1.43
N ARG A 165 -7.25 -17.69 -0.38
CA ARG A 165 -6.75 -18.60 0.66
C ARG A 165 -7.78 -19.69 0.96
N GLN A 166 -7.29 -20.82 1.48
CA GLN A 166 -8.13 -21.80 2.16
C GLN A 166 -8.50 -21.33 3.57
N GLN A 167 -9.44 -22.02 4.23
CA GLN A 167 -9.87 -21.74 5.60
C GLN A 167 -8.71 -21.73 6.61
N ASN A 168 -7.67 -22.55 6.39
CA ASN A 168 -6.46 -22.60 7.22
C ASN A 168 -5.45 -21.46 6.93
N GLY A 169 -5.81 -20.50 6.07
CA GLY A 169 -4.98 -19.36 5.70
C GLY A 169 -3.91 -19.63 4.63
N LYS A 170 -3.77 -20.85 4.11
CA LYS A 170 -2.80 -21.14 3.05
C LYS A 170 -3.24 -20.54 1.72
N TYR A 171 -2.30 -19.92 0.99
CA TYR A 171 -2.55 -19.43 -0.36
C TYR A 171 -2.86 -20.58 -1.32
N VAL A 172 -3.74 -20.30 -2.28
CA VAL A 172 -4.07 -21.21 -3.38
C VAL A 172 -3.98 -20.52 -4.73
N ASP A 173 -3.81 -21.32 -5.77
CA ASP A 173 -4.00 -20.87 -7.14
C ASP A 173 -5.50 -20.71 -7.49
N CYS A 174 -5.77 -20.30 -8.73
CA CYS A 174 -7.16 -20.07 -9.16
C CYS A 174 -7.99 -21.36 -9.23
N ASN A 175 -7.34 -22.53 -9.28
CA ASN A 175 -7.96 -23.85 -9.29
C ASN A 175 -8.07 -24.48 -7.88
N ASN A 176 -7.81 -23.72 -6.81
CA ASN A 176 -7.81 -24.17 -5.41
C ASN A 176 -6.65 -25.11 -5.01
N LYS A 177 -5.59 -25.22 -5.82
CA LYS A 177 -4.38 -25.97 -5.45
C LYS A 177 -3.53 -25.14 -4.50
N ILE A 178 -3.06 -25.76 -3.41
CA ILE A 178 -2.20 -25.10 -2.41
C ILE A 178 -0.88 -24.67 -3.06
N ILE A 179 -0.47 -23.44 -2.77
CA ILE A 179 0.85 -22.93 -3.15
C ILE A 179 1.89 -23.46 -2.16
N ASP A 180 2.82 -24.26 -2.67
CA ASP A 180 3.96 -24.75 -1.89
C ASP A 180 5.06 -23.69 -1.85
N ALA A 181 5.24 -23.07 -0.68
CA ALA A 181 6.26 -22.04 -0.46
C ALA A 181 7.70 -22.53 -0.75
N GLY A 182 7.97 -23.83 -0.62
CA GLY A 182 9.28 -24.41 -0.96
C GLY A 182 9.56 -24.34 -2.46
N ILE A 183 8.57 -24.67 -3.30
CA ILE A 183 8.69 -24.65 -4.77
C ILE A 183 8.88 -23.23 -5.30
N TYR A 184 8.29 -22.24 -4.64
CA TYR A 184 8.28 -20.85 -5.08
C TYR A 184 9.28 -19.95 -4.33
N LYS A 185 10.13 -20.52 -3.47
CA LYS A 185 11.18 -19.77 -2.78
C LYS A 185 12.09 -19.08 -3.79
N GLY A 186 12.21 -17.75 -3.68
CA GLY A 186 13.03 -16.94 -4.58
C GLY A 186 12.47 -16.78 -6.00
N LYS A 187 11.20 -17.12 -6.25
CA LYS A 187 10.52 -16.86 -7.52
C LYS A 187 9.67 -15.60 -7.42
N TRP A 188 9.83 -14.70 -8.39
CA TRP A 188 9.04 -13.47 -8.47
C TRP A 188 7.58 -13.75 -8.85
N PHE A 189 7.41 -14.72 -9.74
CA PHE A 189 6.10 -15.19 -10.15
C PHE A 189 5.68 -16.38 -9.28
N VAL A 190 4.64 -16.17 -8.49
CA VAL A 190 3.97 -17.20 -7.70
C VAL A 190 2.54 -17.29 -8.23
N PRO A 191 2.04 -18.47 -8.61
CA PRO A 191 0.71 -18.60 -9.23
C PRO A 191 -0.41 -18.55 -8.18
N LYS A 192 -0.36 -17.57 -7.29
CA LYS A 192 -1.46 -17.19 -6.40
C LYS A 192 -2.65 -16.75 -7.25
N CYS A 193 -3.82 -16.60 -6.62
CA CYS A 193 -5.01 -16.07 -7.28
C CYS A 193 -5.52 -14.82 -6.56
N LEU A 194 -5.96 -13.83 -7.34
CA LEU A 194 -6.68 -12.67 -6.83
C LEU A 194 -8.19 -12.93 -6.92
N VAL A 195 -8.90 -12.57 -5.87
CA VAL A 195 -10.36 -12.66 -5.79
C VAL A 195 -10.94 -11.39 -5.18
N SER A 196 -12.24 -11.18 -5.41
CA SER A 196 -13.01 -10.16 -4.70
C SER A 196 -12.92 -10.35 -3.18
N SER A 197 -12.91 -9.26 -2.42
CA SER A 197 -12.87 -9.28 -0.96
C SER A 197 -14.17 -9.73 -0.28
N LYS A 198 -15.15 -10.24 -1.04
CA LYS A 198 -16.42 -10.75 -0.51
C LYS A 198 -16.19 -12.06 0.21
#